data_AF-A0A5N7Y244-F1
#
_entry.id   AF-A0A5N7Y244-F1
#
_cell.length_a   1.000
_cell.length_b   1.000
_cell.length_c   1.000
_cell.angle_alpha   90.00
_cell.angle_beta   90.00
_cell.angle_gamma   90.00
#
_symmetry.space_group_name_H-M   'P 1'
#
loop_
_entity.id
_entity.type
_entity.pdbx_description
1 polymer ?
#
loop_
_entity_poly.entity_id
_entity_poly.type
_entity_poly.pdbx_seq_one_letter_code
_entity_poly.pdbx_strand_id
1 'polypeptide(L)'
;MHLNHKDQIPPNPWEVFPEVDAGGLGSLQGNLEHWWQHCWWPYWLSRSPQQRAEWLADTRHPDDWREYVRLQCAFDGIDGEHV
;
A
#
# COMPACT_ATOMS: atom_id res chain seq x y z
N MET A 1 -23.99 -20.14 -0.71
CA MET A 1 -23.01 -19.46 -1.59
C MET A 1 -21.71 -19.38 -0.81
N HIS A 2 -20.73 -20.24 -1.09
CA HIS A 2 -19.41 -20.15 -0.47
C HIS A 2 -18.62 -19.06 -1.21
N LEU A 3 -18.63 -17.84 -0.66
CA LEU A 3 -17.70 -16.80 -1.10
C LEU A 3 -16.33 -17.19 -0.56
N ASN A 4 -15.42 -17.62 -1.43
CA ASN A 4 -14.01 -17.78 -1.11
C ASN A 4 -13.43 -16.40 -0.76
N HIS A 5 -13.31 -16.10 0.53
CA HIS A 5 -12.80 -14.81 1.04
C HIS A 5 -11.27 -14.68 1.03
N LYS A 6 -10.55 -15.54 0.30
CA LYS A 6 -9.07 -15.62 0.41
C LYS A 6 -8.26 -15.00 -0.73
N ASP A 7 -8.90 -14.49 -1.78
CA ASP A 7 -8.20 -13.99 -2.99
C ASP A 7 -8.65 -12.59 -3.43
N GLN A 8 -9.29 -11.80 -2.56
CA GLN A 8 -9.56 -10.41 -2.90
C GLN A 8 -8.30 -9.58 -2.71
N ILE A 9 -7.48 -9.52 -3.76
CA ILE A 9 -6.45 -8.52 -3.93
C ILE A 9 -7.16 -7.15 -3.83
N PRO A 10 -6.90 -6.33 -2.80
CA PRO A 10 -7.48 -5.01 -2.74
C PRO A 10 -7.04 -4.22 -3.97
N PRO A 11 -7.92 -3.38 -4.54
CA PRO A 11 -7.56 -2.45 -5.60
C PRO A 11 -6.45 -1.52 -5.12
N ASN A 12 -5.69 -0.95 -6.06
CA ASN A 12 -4.61 -0.05 -5.69
C ASN A 12 -5.16 1.27 -5.11
N PRO A 13 -4.37 1.99 -4.30
CA PRO A 13 -4.84 3.22 -3.64
C PRO A 13 -5.36 4.30 -4.60
N TRP A 14 -4.71 4.49 -5.76
CA TRP A 14 -5.15 5.44 -6.79
C TRP A 14 -6.41 5.02 -7.54
N GLU A 15 -6.82 3.75 -7.47
CA GLU A 15 -8.06 3.27 -8.09
C GLU A 15 -9.26 3.52 -7.17
N VAL A 16 -9.05 3.44 -5.86
CA VAL A 16 -10.10 3.71 -4.85
C VAL A 16 -10.23 5.20 -4.57
N PHE A 17 -9.10 5.89 -4.51
CA PHE A 17 -9.01 7.32 -4.20
C PHE A 17 -8.27 8.06 -5.34
N PRO A 18 -8.87 8.16 -6.53
CA PRO A 18 -8.23 8.81 -7.69
C PRO A 18 -8.05 10.32 -7.50
N GLU A 19 -8.79 10.92 -6.57
CA GLU A 19 -8.69 12.34 -6.22
C GLU A 19 -7.55 12.65 -5.22
N VAL A 20 -6.92 11.62 -4.64
CA VAL A 20 -5.85 11.79 -3.66
C VAL A 20 -4.50 11.92 -4.36
N ASP A 21 -3.83 13.04 -4.12
CA ASP A 21 -2.44 13.26 -4.45
C ASP A 21 -1.54 12.71 -3.32
N ALA A 22 -0.90 11.57 -3.57
CA ALA A 22 0.00 10.93 -2.61
C ALA A 22 1.27 11.76 -2.33
N GLY A 23 1.73 12.58 -3.28
CA GLY A 23 2.91 13.42 -3.11
C GLY A 23 2.68 14.56 -2.12
N GLY A 24 1.44 15.06 -2.05
CA GLY A 24 1.00 16.10 -1.11
C GLY A 24 0.25 15.59 0.12
N LEU A 25 -0.08 14.30 0.19
CA LEU A 25 -0.96 13.72 1.21
C LEU A 25 -0.44 13.92 2.64
N GLY A 26 0.88 13.87 2.83
CA GLY A 26 1.49 13.88 4.16
C GLY A 26 1.10 12.63 4.95
N SER A 27 0.09 12.73 5.82
CA SER A 27 -0.40 11.62 6.65
C SER A 27 -1.71 11.04 6.12
N LEU A 28 -1.90 9.73 6.32
CA LEU A 28 -3.19 9.09 6.08
C LEU A 28 -4.24 9.72 7.02
N GLN A 29 -5.41 10.04 6.47
CA GLN A 29 -6.51 10.60 7.26
C GLN A 29 -7.89 10.20 6.70
N GLY A 30 -8.88 10.12 7.59
CA GLY A 30 -10.28 9.88 7.23
C GLY A 30 -10.50 8.51 6.58
N ASN A 31 -11.28 8.49 5.50
CA ASN A 31 -11.65 7.24 4.83
C ASN A 31 -10.45 6.50 4.21
N LEU A 32 -9.44 7.24 3.74
CA LEU A 32 -8.23 6.66 3.17
C LEU A 32 -7.43 5.91 4.23
N GLU A 33 -7.26 6.50 5.42
CA GLU A 33 -6.58 5.86 6.55
C GLU A 33 -7.26 4.55 6.94
N HIS A 34 -8.59 4.58 7.11
CA HIS A 34 -9.34 3.40 7.49
C HIS A 34 -9.23 2.29 6.43
N TRP A 35 -9.42 2.61 5.15
CA TRP A 35 -9.26 1.63 4.06
C TRP A 35 -7.82 1.10 3.98
N TRP A 36 -6.83 1.98 4.16
CA TRP A 36 -5.42 1.60 4.13
C TRP A 36 -5.12 0.60 5.25
N GLN A 37 -5.43 0.94 6.50
CA GLN A 37 -5.14 0.13 7.68
C GLN A 37 -5.88 -1.21 7.70
N HIS A 38 -7.12 -1.25 7.21
CA HIS A 38 -7.97 -2.46 7.30
C HIS A 38 -7.98 -3.33 6.04
N CYS A 39 -7.67 -2.78 4.87
CA CYS A 39 -7.73 -3.53 3.60
C CYS A 39 -6.36 -3.63 2.92
N TRP A 40 -5.73 -2.48 2.60
CA TRP A 40 -4.52 -2.46 1.78
C TRP A 40 -3.27 -2.89 2.54
N TRP A 41 -3.03 -2.35 3.73
CA TRP A 41 -1.83 -2.59 4.52
C TRP A 41 -1.69 -4.05 4.97
N PRO A 42 -2.72 -4.72 5.51
CA PRO A 42 -2.63 -6.14 5.85
C PRO A 42 -2.31 -7.01 4.63
N TYR A 43 -2.86 -6.66 3.47
CA TYR A 43 -2.55 -7.32 2.22
C TYR A 43 -1.10 -7.08 1.78
N TRP A 44 -0.62 -5.83 1.83
CA TRP A 44 0.77 -5.47 1.56
C TRP A 44 1.74 -6.24 2.46
N LEU A 45 1.43 -6.34 3.76
CA LEU A 45 2.20 -7.09 4.75
C LEU A 45 2.17 -8.61 4.52
N SER A 46 1.12 -9.15 3.92
CA SER A 46 1.06 -10.57 3.56
C SER A 46 1.98 -10.95 2.38
N ARG A 47 2.39 -9.96 1.56
CA ARG A 47 3.28 -10.19 0.42
C ARG A 47 4.72 -10.46 0.86
N SER A 48 5.44 -11.25 0.05
CA SER A 48 6.87 -11.46 0.25
C SER A 48 7.68 -10.19 -0.07
N PRO A 49 8.90 -10.04 0.48
CA PRO A 49 9.76 -8.90 0.17
C PRO A 49 10.00 -8.74 -1.35
N GLN A 50 10.14 -9.85 -2.08
CA GLN A 50 10.30 -9.83 -3.53
C GLN A 50 9.07 -9.26 -4.24
N GLN A 51 7.86 -9.72 -3.87
CA GLN A 51 6.61 -9.21 -4.46
C GLN A 51 6.40 -7.71 -4.19
N ARG A 52 6.80 -7.25 -2.99
CA ARG A 52 6.77 -5.82 -2.66
C ARG A 52 7.77 -5.03 -3.50
N ALA A 53 8.99 -5.54 -3.65
CA ALA A 53 10.02 -4.92 -4.48
C ALA A 53 9.59 -4.83 -5.96
N GLU A 54 8.99 -5.90 -6.50
CA GLU A 54 8.42 -5.91 -7.85
C GLU A 54 7.31 -4.87 -8.01
N TRP A 55 6.40 -4.75 -7.04
CA TRP A 55 5.35 -3.73 -7.06
C TRP A 55 5.91 -2.29 -6.98
N LEU A 56 6.97 -2.08 -6.20
CA LEU A 56 7.67 -0.79 -6.08
C LEU A 56 8.56 -0.45 -7.29
N ALA A 57 8.95 -1.45 -8.09
CA ALA A 57 9.72 -1.28 -9.30
C ALA A 57 8.85 -1.11 -10.56
N ASP A 58 7.56 -1.42 -10.47
CA ASP A 58 6.63 -1.33 -11.60
C ASP A 58 6.35 0.13 -11.98
N THR A 59 6.84 0.53 -13.16
CA THR A 59 6.69 1.88 -13.71
C THR A 59 5.27 2.20 -14.16
N ARG A 60 4.37 1.21 -14.20
CA ARG A 60 2.93 1.44 -14.45
C ARG A 60 2.23 2.03 -13.24
N HIS A 61 2.83 1.93 -12.05
CA HIS A 61 2.28 2.53 -10.85
C HIS A 61 2.75 3.98 -10.71
N PRO A 62 1.86 4.91 -10.30
CA PRO A 62 2.24 6.31 -10.08
C PRO A 62 3.44 6.42 -9.12
N ASP A 63 4.44 7.22 -9.50
CA ASP A 63 5.65 7.43 -8.70
C ASP A 63 5.33 7.90 -7.28
N ASP A 64 4.38 8.83 -7.13
CA ASP A 64 3.98 9.38 -5.84
C ASP A 64 3.45 8.29 -4.89
N TRP A 65 2.64 7.37 -5.41
CA TRP A 65 2.11 6.25 -4.61
C TRP A 65 3.18 5.22 -4.27
N ARG A 66 4.11 4.94 -5.20
CA ARG A 66 5.24 4.06 -4.92
C ARG A 66 6.15 4.64 -3.84
N GLU A 67 6.43 5.93 -3.89
CA GLU A 67 7.22 6.61 -2.87
C GLU A 67 6.48 6.65 -1.53
N TYR A 68 5.17 6.93 -1.54
CA TYR A 68 4.37 6.93 -0.32
C TYR A 68 4.41 5.58 0.39
N VAL A 69 4.24 4.47 -0.35
CA VAL A 69 4.34 3.12 0.23
C VAL A 69 5.72 2.86 0.81
N ARG A 70 6.81 3.31 0.18
CA ARG A 70 8.17 3.19 0.73
C ARG A 70 8.32 3.95 2.04
N LEU A 71 7.82 5.18 2.11
CA LEU A 71 7.85 5.98 3.33
C LEU A 71 7.08 5.31 4.47
N GLN A 72 5.92 4.72 4.19
CA GLN A 72 5.17 3.94 5.18
C GLN A 72 5.93 2.69 5.63
N CYS A 73 6.57 1.95 4.72
CA CYS A 73 7.41 0.80 5.08
C CYS A 73 8.57 1.19 6.00
N ALA A 74 9.22 2.32 5.72
CA ALA A 74 10.30 2.84 6.54
C ALA A 74 9.80 3.29 7.92
N PHE A 75 8.60 3.89 8.00
CA PHE A 75 7.99 4.30 9.26
C PHE A 75 7.62 3.12 10.18
N ASP A 76 7.03 2.07 9.61
CA ASP A 76 6.65 0.85 10.35
C ASP A 76 7.84 -0.09 10.64
N GLY A 77 9.07 0.26 10.23
CA GLY A 77 10.26 -0.56 10.47
C GLY A 77 10.24 -1.91 9.72
N ILE A 78 9.53 -1.97 8.60
CA ILE A 78 9.39 -3.19 7.78
C ILE A 78 10.65 -3.42 6.93
N ASP A 79 11.42 -2.36 6.66
CA ASP A 79 12.82 -2.50 6.27
C ASP A 79 13.64 -2.75 7.53
N GLY A 80 14.05 -4.01 7.69
CA GLY A 80 14.87 -4.48 8.80
C GLY A 80 16.29 -3.93 8.78
N GLU A 81 16.45 -2.63 9.07
CA GLU A 81 17.70 -2.08 9.55
C GLU A 81 17.63 -1.95 11.08
N HIS A 82 17.81 -3.10 11.74
CA HIS A 82 18.45 -3.10 13.06
C HIS A 82 19.87 -2.59 12.84
N VAL A 83 20.12 -1.32 13.16
CA VAL A 83 21.48 -0.81 13.37
C VAL A 83 22.07 -1.40 14.65
#